data_AF-A0A2I0IKS7-F1
#
_entry.id   AF-A0A2I0IKS7-F1
#
_cell.length_a   1.000
_cell.length_b   1.000
_cell.length_c   1.000
_cell.angle_alpha   90.00
_cell.angle_beta   90.00
_cell.angle_gamma   90.00
#
_symmetry.space_group_name_H-M   'P 1'
#
loop_
_entity.id
_entity.type
_entity.pdbx_description
1 polymer ?
#
loop_
_entity_poly.entity_id
_entity_poly.type
_entity_poly.pdbx_seq_one_letter_code
_entity_poly.pdbx_strand_id
1 'polypeptide(L)'
;MAASMRMLLSLAILYVGFHSGCSFTDPQDAAVLMALRDSWLNTPPSWGESDDPCGGFWEGITCNNSRVTALALDSNKLDGHIPPSLGNLSKLYWLDLADNQLSGPIPVSPGLDQLKNAKHLHLNKNQLSGTIPEQLFSPDMILTDVYFDNNMLTGPIPSSLGYVQTLQVLRLDSNALSGQVPSNLKNLMILTELNLSNNSFESSPAPDWFSNLPSLTTLVIEYGPLMGTIPGKIFSLPHLQQVMLRNNAFSGSLNITTGVSAELTLVDLQDNNISSIVLGYPYYANTLMLTGNPICETSTINATFCRVQQGRKPL
;
A
#
# COMPACT_ATOMS: atom_id res chain seq x y z
N MET A 1 -26.97 -78.84 -22.41
CA MET A 1 -27.91 -77.81 -22.92
C MET A 1 -28.46 -77.04 -21.74
N ALA A 2 -28.18 -75.74 -21.74
CA ALA A 2 -28.72 -74.63 -20.95
C ALA A 2 -29.15 -74.86 -19.48
N ALA A 3 -28.37 -74.22 -18.60
CA ALA A 3 -28.63 -73.99 -17.20
C ALA A 3 -29.76 -72.98 -16.95
N SER A 4 -30.33 -73.09 -15.76
CA SER A 4 -31.36 -72.26 -15.13
C SER A 4 -31.05 -70.76 -15.09
N MET A 5 -32.08 -69.92 -15.20
CA MET A 5 -32.02 -68.54 -14.70
C MET A 5 -33.34 -68.18 -14.02
N ARG A 6 -33.32 -68.18 -12.67
CA ARG A 6 -34.38 -67.60 -11.84
C ARG A 6 -34.09 -66.10 -11.72
N MET A 7 -35.09 -65.29 -12.06
CA MET A 7 -35.08 -63.84 -11.94
C MET A 7 -35.14 -63.46 -10.45
N LEU A 8 -34.05 -62.91 -9.92
CA LEU A 8 -34.04 -62.21 -8.62
C LEU A 8 -34.12 -60.71 -8.92
N LEU A 9 -35.21 -60.06 -8.51
CA LEU A 9 -35.27 -58.60 -8.44
C LEU A 9 -34.34 -58.13 -7.30
N SER A 10 -33.20 -57.56 -7.65
CA SER A 10 -32.38 -56.77 -6.74
C SER A 10 -32.83 -55.31 -6.78
N LEU A 11 -33.36 -54.81 -5.66
CA LEU A 11 -33.61 -53.39 -5.41
C LEU A 11 -32.26 -52.65 -5.47
N ALA A 12 -32.07 -51.80 -6.48
CA ALA A 12 -30.97 -50.84 -6.49
C ALA A 12 -31.37 -49.65 -5.60
N ILE A 13 -30.83 -49.60 -4.39
CA ILE A 13 -30.84 -48.38 -3.57
C ILE A 13 -29.87 -47.42 -4.26
N LEU A 14 -30.40 -46.43 -4.97
CA LEU A 14 -29.65 -45.26 -5.39
C LEU A 14 -29.19 -44.52 -4.13
N TYR A 15 -27.95 -44.76 -3.73
CA TYR A 15 -27.24 -43.84 -2.86
C TYR A 15 -27.06 -42.54 -3.65
N VAL A 16 -28.01 -41.62 -3.50
CA VAL A 16 -27.74 -40.21 -3.77
C VAL A 16 -26.84 -39.77 -2.62
N GLY A 17 -25.54 -40.06 -2.76
CA GLY A 17 -24.54 -39.40 -1.95
C GLY A 17 -24.69 -37.92 -2.23
N PHE A 18 -25.10 -37.15 -1.23
CA PHE A 18 -24.82 -35.73 -1.21
C PHE A 18 -23.31 -35.59 -1.36
N HIS A 19 -22.84 -35.34 -2.59
CA HIS A 19 -21.54 -34.76 -2.82
C HIS A 19 -21.66 -33.33 -2.31
N SER A 20 -21.41 -33.14 -1.02
CA SER A 20 -20.76 -31.92 -0.56
C SER A 20 -19.44 -31.90 -1.33
N GLY A 21 -19.44 -31.27 -2.49
CA GLY A 21 -18.28 -31.27 -3.38
C GLY A 21 -17.13 -30.60 -2.65
N CYS A 22 -16.19 -31.40 -2.12
CA CYS A 22 -14.85 -30.93 -1.83
C CYS A 22 -14.27 -30.51 -3.19
N SER A 23 -14.40 -29.23 -3.50
CA SER A 23 -13.77 -28.66 -4.69
C SER A 23 -12.28 -28.56 -4.37
N PHE A 24 -11.50 -29.50 -4.93
CA PHE A 24 -10.05 -29.51 -4.80
C PHE A 24 -9.46 -28.17 -5.29
N THR A 25 -8.37 -27.71 -4.70
CA THR A 25 -7.62 -26.55 -5.24
C THR A 25 -7.31 -26.76 -6.71
N ASP A 26 -7.45 -25.70 -7.51
CA ASP A 26 -7.04 -25.72 -8.92
C ASP A 26 -5.57 -26.15 -9.02
N PRO A 27 -5.24 -27.15 -9.87
CA PRO A 27 -3.90 -27.72 -9.90
C PRO A 27 -2.79 -26.70 -10.17
N GLN A 28 -3.07 -25.63 -10.92
CA GLN A 28 -2.08 -24.59 -11.19
C GLN A 28 -1.81 -23.73 -9.96
N ASP A 29 -2.86 -23.35 -9.23
CA ASP A 29 -2.73 -22.58 -8.00
C ASP A 29 -2.08 -23.43 -6.90
N ALA A 30 -2.45 -24.72 -6.79
CA ALA A 30 -1.84 -25.66 -5.86
C ALA A 30 -0.32 -25.82 -6.13
N ALA A 31 0.07 -25.97 -7.41
CA ALA A 31 1.47 -26.05 -7.79
C ALA A 31 2.27 -24.78 -7.42
N VAL A 32 1.66 -23.60 -7.54
CA VAL A 32 2.27 -22.34 -7.11
C VAL A 32 2.47 -22.35 -5.59
N LEU A 33 1.44 -22.69 -4.81
CA LEU A 33 1.54 -22.72 -3.34
C LEU A 33 2.55 -23.76 -2.83
N MET A 34 2.63 -24.93 -3.46
CA MET A 34 3.68 -25.91 -3.16
C MET A 34 5.07 -25.38 -3.49
N ALA A 35 5.24 -24.70 -4.63
CA ALA A 35 6.51 -24.08 -4.98
C ALA A 35 6.91 -22.96 -4.01
N LEU A 36 5.94 -22.15 -3.54
CA LEU A 36 6.18 -21.16 -2.49
C LEU A 36 6.67 -21.85 -1.21
N ARG A 37 5.95 -22.87 -0.75
CA ARG A 37 6.29 -23.66 0.43
C ARG A 37 7.73 -24.17 0.37
N ASP A 38 8.10 -24.73 -0.77
CA ASP A 38 9.41 -25.36 -0.96
C ASP A 38 10.53 -24.31 -1.15
N SER A 39 10.19 -23.07 -1.51
CA SER A 39 11.15 -21.98 -1.74
C SER A 39 11.50 -21.17 -0.49
N TRP A 40 10.58 -21.10 0.48
CA TRP A 40 10.81 -20.39 1.73
C TRP A 40 11.48 -21.29 2.76
N LEU A 41 12.32 -20.68 3.59
CA LEU A 41 13.01 -21.39 4.68
C LEU A 41 12.01 -21.83 5.77
N ASN A 42 10.90 -21.11 5.89
CA ASN A 42 9.82 -21.41 6.82
C ASN A 42 8.47 -20.97 6.24
N THR A 43 7.43 -21.71 6.58
CA THR A 43 6.04 -21.50 6.14
C THR A 43 5.10 -21.67 7.34
N PRO A 44 3.82 -21.26 7.24
CA PRO A 44 2.86 -21.55 8.28
C PRO A 44 2.77 -23.07 8.56
N PRO A 45 2.54 -23.49 9.81
CA PRO A 45 2.62 -24.91 10.20
C PRO A 45 1.70 -25.85 9.41
N SER A 46 0.53 -25.36 9.00
CA SER A 46 -0.45 -26.17 8.25
C SER A 46 -0.02 -26.46 6.80
N TRP A 47 0.97 -25.74 6.27
CA TRP A 47 1.41 -25.89 4.89
C TRP A 47 2.12 -27.23 4.71
N GLY A 48 1.48 -28.16 4.00
CA GLY A 48 1.98 -29.52 3.77
C GLY A 48 1.28 -30.60 4.60
N GLU A 49 0.30 -30.26 5.45
CA GLU A 49 -0.56 -31.26 6.09
C GLU A 49 -1.53 -31.94 5.10
N SER A 50 -1.76 -31.30 3.95
CA SER A 50 -2.60 -31.77 2.84
C SER A 50 -2.04 -31.25 1.52
N ASP A 51 -2.21 -32.04 0.45
CA ASP A 51 -1.90 -31.65 -0.94
C ASP A 51 -2.99 -30.75 -1.57
N ASP A 52 -4.05 -30.45 -0.82
CA ASP A 52 -5.14 -29.54 -1.21
C ASP A 52 -5.08 -28.27 -0.35
N PRO A 53 -4.42 -27.18 -0.77
CA PRO A 53 -4.33 -25.95 0.04
C PRO A 53 -5.68 -25.34 0.45
N CYS A 54 -6.66 -25.34 -0.45
CA CYS A 54 -8.02 -24.85 -0.20
C CYS A 54 -8.83 -25.79 0.71
N GLY A 55 -8.79 -27.11 0.45
CA GLY A 55 -9.58 -28.08 1.21
C GLY A 55 -8.95 -28.53 2.52
N GLY A 56 -7.62 -28.45 2.62
CA GLY A 56 -6.82 -28.75 3.81
C GLY A 56 -6.60 -27.55 4.73
N PHE A 57 -7.28 -26.42 4.47
CA PHE A 57 -7.23 -25.21 5.29
C PHE A 57 -5.80 -24.72 5.55
N TRP A 58 -4.98 -24.57 4.50
CA TRP A 58 -3.69 -23.93 4.65
C TRP A 58 -3.88 -22.51 5.19
N GLU A 59 -3.22 -22.22 6.31
CA GLU A 59 -3.27 -20.92 6.96
C GLU A 59 -2.92 -19.82 5.97
N GLY A 60 -3.71 -18.74 6.01
CA GLY A 60 -3.58 -17.60 5.12
C GLY A 60 -4.11 -17.81 3.70
N ILE A 61 -4.56 -19.01 3.31
CA ILE A 61 -5.09 -19.27 1.97
C ILE A 61 -6.62 -19.16 1.97
N THR A 62 -7.16 -18.29 1.11
CA THR A 62 -8.60 -18.24 0.80
C THR A 62 -8.83 -18.60 -0.64
N CYS A 63 -9.86 -19.42 -0.88
CA CYS A 63 -10.23 -19.85 -2.22
C CYS A 63 -11.70 -19.58 -2.54
N ASN A 64 -11.99 -19.36 -3.82
CA ASN A 64 -13.33 -19.27 -4.36
C ASN A 64 -13.40 -20.12 -5.64
N ASN A 65 -14.34 -21.07 -5.70
CA ASN A 65 -14.50 -22.00 -6.82
C ASN A 65 -13.16 -22.65 -7.23
N SER A 66 -12.47 -23.28 -6.27
CA SER A 66 -11.14 -23.91 -6.44
C SER A 66 -9.96 -22.97 -6.74
N ARG A 67 -10.19 -21.69 -7.01
CA ARG A 67 -9.12 -20.73 -7.31
C ARG A 67 -8.69 -19.98 -6.05
N VAL A 68 -7.40 -19.76 -5.89
CA VAL A 68 -6.85 -18.97 -4.77
C VAL A 68 -7.13 -17.49 -5.01
N THR A 69 -7.80 -16.86 -4.06
CA THR A 69 -8.22 -15.45 -4.12
C THR A 69 -7.57 -14.58 -3.06
N ALA A 70 -7.05 -15.15 -1.97
CA ALA A 70 -6.25 -14.43 -0.99
C ALA A 70 -5.07 -15.26 -0.47
N LEU A 71 -3.92 -14.60 -0.34
CA LEU A 71 -2.79 -15.00 0.50
C LEU A 71 -2.65 -13.94 1.60
N ALA A 72 -3.02 -14.28 2.83
CA ALA A 72 -2.87 -13.45 4.02
C ALA A 72 -1.86 -14.11 4.95
N LEU A 73 -0.59 -13.80 4.72
CA LEU A 73 0.56 -14.43 5.38
C LEU A 73 1.40 -13.40 6.12
N ASP A 74 0.77 -12.30 6.57
CA ASP A 74 1.46 -11.29 7.34
C ASP A 74 1.94 -11.86 8.69
N SER A 75 3.01 -11.28 9.25
CA SER A 75 3.49 -11.62 10.60
C SER A 75 3.89 -13.09 10.82
N ASN A 76 4.30 -13.80 9.75
CA ASN A 76 4.60 -15.24 9.78
C ASN A 76 6.09 -15.57 9.85
N LYS A 77 6.94 -14.54 10.00
CA LYS A 77 8.42 -14.65 10.00
C LYS A 77 8.97 -15.31 8.72
N LEU A 78 8.22 -15.33 7.62
CA LEU A 78 8.62 -16.00 6.37
C LEU A 78 9.98 -15.47 5.89
N ASP A 79 10.91 -16.37 5.62
CA ASP A 79 12.26 -16.06 5.17
C ASP A 79 12.52 -16.72 3.80
N GLY A 80 13.15 -15.97 2.91
CA GLY A 80 13.40 -16.33 1.51
C GLY A 80 13.14 -15.16 0.56
N HIS A 81 12.90 -15.46 -0.71
CA HIS A 81 12.55 -14.48 -1.73
C HIS A 81 11.08 -14.60 -2.11
N ILE A 82 10.50 -13.56 -2.71
CA ILE A 82 9.20 -13.70 -3.39
C ILE A 82 9.45 -14.41 -4.74
N PRO A 83 8.94 -15.63 -4.97
CA PRO A 83 9.19 -16.32 -6.22
C PRO A 83 8.34 -15.72 -7.36
N PRO A 84 8.88 -15.60 -8.59
CA PRO A 84 8.12 -15.09 -9.73
C PRO A 84 6.83 -15.88 -10.04
N SER A 85 6.82 -17.18 -9.71
CA SER A 85 5.65 -18.06 -9.89
C SER A 85 4.40 -17.60 -9.14
N LEU A 86 4.54 -16.76 -8.11
CA LEU A 86 3.40 -16.17 -7.39
C LEU A 86 2.49 -15.36 -8.33
N GLY A 87 3.04 -14.78 -9.40
CA GLY A 87 2.30 -14.10 -10.45
C GLY A 87 1.28 -14.97 -11.18
N ASN A 88 1.39 -16.30 -11.10
CA ASN A 88 0.47 -17.22 -11.77
C ASN A 88 -0.87 -17.39 -11.05
N LEU A 89 -1.02 -16.87 -9.81
CA LEU A 89 -2.29 -16.84 -9.09
C LEU A 89 -3.23 -15.78 -9.69
N SER A 90 -3.73 -16.05 -10.90
CA SER A 90 -4.45 -15.09 -11.74
C SER A 90 -5.79 -14.60 -11.15
N LYS A 91 -6.31 -15.24 -10.11
CA LYS A 91 -7.52 -14.84 -9.40
C LYS A 91 -7.25 -14.17 -8.05
N LEU A 92 -5.97 -13.97 -7.71
CA LEU A 92 -5.58 -13.32 -6.48
C LEU A 92 -6.11 -11.88 -6.45
N TYR A 93 -6.86 -11.60 -5.41
CA TYR A 93 -7.44 -10.29 -5.11
C TYR A 93 -6.69 -9.63 -3.94
N TRP A 94 -6.22 -10.43 -2.98
CA TRP A 94 -5.53 -9.98 -1.78
C TRP A 94 -4.19 -10.70 -1.64
N LEU A 95 -3.09 -9.96 -1.71
CA LEU A 95 -1.75 -10.45 -1.40
C LEU A 95 -1.19 -9.64 -0.23
N ASP A 96 -1.07 -10.28 0.92
CA ASP A 96 -0.48 -9.71 2.11
C ASP A 96 0.66 -10.59 2.61
N LEU A 97 1.87 -10.09 2.45
CA LEU A 97 3.13 -10.67 2.92
C LEU A 97 3.80 -9.74 3.93
N ALA A 98 3.07 -8.80 4.52
CA ALA A 98 3.64 -7.78 5.38
C ALA A 98 4.29 -8.37 6.65
N ASP A 99 5.25 -7.66 7.24
CA ASP A 99 5.85 -8.05 8.53
C ASP A 99 6.47 -9.46 8.52
N ASN A 100 7.36 -9.68 7.56
CA ASN A 100 8.10 -10.94 7.38
C ASN A 100 9.61 -10.65 7.19
N GLN A 101 10.37 -11.68 6.82
CA GLN A 101 11.81 -11.60 6.57
C GLN A 101 12.14 -11.78 5.08
N LEU A 102 11.17 -11.51 4.20
CA LEU A 102 11.35 -11.70 2.75
C LEU A 102 12.38 -10.72 2.21
N SER A 103 13.28 -11.22 1.37
CA SER A 103 14.42 -10.48 0.84
C SER A 103 14.51 -10.56 -0.68
N GLY A 104 15.48 -9.83 -1.24
CA GLY A 104 15.70 -9.75 -2.69
C GLY A 104 14.75 -8.78 -3.41
N PRO A 105 14.77 -8.78 -4.76
CA PRO A 105 13.99 -7.85 -5.57
C PRO A 105 12.52 -8.25 -5.70
N ILE A 106 11.67 -7.27 -6.02
CA ILE A 106 10.28 -7.52 -6.44
C ILE A 106 10.32 -8.23 -7.81
N PRO A 107 9.82 -9.48 -7.94
CA PRO A 107 9.91 -10.23 -9.18
C PRO A 107 8.91 -9.71 -10.22
N VAL A 108 9.40 -9.42 -11.42
CA VAL A 108 8.59 -9.03 -12.59
C VAL A 108 9.11 -9.68 -13.87
N SER A 109 8.29 -9.71 -14.92
CA SER A 109 8.64 -10.17 -16.28
C SER A 109 9.07 -11.65 -16.42
N PRO A 110 8.23 -12.63 -16.02
CA PRO A 110 6.92 -12.49 -15.38
C PRO A 110 7.04 -12.61 -13.85
N GLY A 111 6.15 -11.99 -13.11
CA GLY A 111 6.09 -12.06 -11.66
C GLY A 111 4.84 -11.36 -11.15
N LEU A 112 4.99 -10.48 -10.15
CA LEU A 112 3.85 -9.75 -9.59
C LEU A 112 3.17 -8.82 -10.60
N ASP A 113 3.85 -8.48 -11.71
CA ASP A 113 3.25 -7.76 -12.84
C ASP A 113 2.07 -8.50 -13.49
N GLN A 114 1.91 -9.80 -13.24
CA GLN A 114 0.81 -10.62 -13.78
C GLN A 114 -0.46 -10.61 -12.91
N LEU A 115 -0.41 -10.04 -11.70
CA LEU A 115 -1.54 -10.04 -10.75
C LEU A 115 -2.59 -8.96 -11.10
N LYS A 116 -3.19 -9.05 -12.29
CA LYS A 116 -4.12 -8.03 -12.82
C LYS A 116 -5.42 -7.89 -12.03
N ASN A 117 -5.81 -8.89 -11.25
CA ASN A 117 -7.01 -8.86 -10.41
C ASN A 117 -6.75 -8.45 -8.95
N ALA A 118 -5.49 -8.23 -8.58
CA ALA A 118 -5.14 -7.83 -7.23
C ALA A 118 -5.65 -6.41 -6.95
N LYS A 119 -6.22 -6.24 -5.76
CA LYS A 119 -6.58 -4.94 -5.19
C LYS A 119 -5.63 -4.54 -4.08
N HIS A 120 -5.20 -5.50 -3.28
CA HIS A 120 -4.33 -5.27 -2.13
C HIS A 120 -2.99 -5.95 -2.38
N LEU A 121 -1.93 -5.15 -2.41
CA LEU A 121 -0.55 -5.62 -2.56
C LEU A 121 0.29 -5.06 -1.41
N HIS A 122 0.36 -5.83 -0.32
CA HIS A 122 1.09 -5.46 0.89
C HIS A 122 2.37 -6.28 0.99
N LEU A 123 3.51 -5.61 0.83
CA LEU A 123 4.85 -6.18 0.95
C LEU A 123 5.70 -5.43 1.99
N ASN A 124 5.07 -4.57 2.78
CA ASN A 124 5.73 -3.70 3.74
C ASN A 124 6.35 -4.47 4.92
N LYS A 125 7.29 -3.83 5.63
CA LYS A 125 8.02 -4.42 6.77
C LYS A 125 8.68 -5.75 6.41
N ASN A 126 9.51 -5.72 5.38
CA ASN A 126 10.32 -6.84 4.92
C ASN A 126 11.77 -6.37 4.69
N GLN A 127 12.56 -7.22 4.04
CA GLN A 127 13.94 -6.94 3.64
C GLN A 127 14.06 -6.84 2.11
N LEU A 128 12.99 -6.43 1.42
CA LEU A 128 12.99 -6.30 -0.04
C LEU A 128 13.96 -5.20 -0.47
N SER A 129 14.71 -5.45 -1.55
CA SER A 129 15.79 -4.59 -2.03
C SER A 129 15.73 -4.42 -3.55
N GLY A 130 16.68 -3.67 -4.13
CA GLY A 130 16.64 -3.31 -5.54
C GLY A 130 15.60 -2.22 -5.82
N THR A 131 15.20 -2.06 -7.08
CA THR A 131 14.27 -1.01 -7.50
C THR A 131 12.82 -1.48 -7.50
N ILE A 132 11.87 -0.55 -7.42
CA ILE A 132 10.48 -0.83 -7.84
C ILE A 132 10.45 -0.83 -9.38
N PRO A 133 10.28 -1.99 -10.06
CA PRO A 133 10.46 -2.06 -11.51
C PRO A 133 9.36 -1.32 -12.27
N GLU A 134 9.69 -0.70 -13.41
CA GLU A 134 8.71 -0.02 -14.28
C GLU A 134 7.62 -1.00 -14.78
N GLN A 135 7.98 -2.27 -14.99
CA GLN A 135 7.09 -3.32 -15.47
C GLN A 135 6.09 -3.79 -14.42
N LEU A 136 6.29 -3.43 -13.14
CA LEU A 136 5.39 -3.86 -12.06
C LEU A 136 3.97 -3.33 -12.28
N PHE A 137 3.83 -2.10 -12.77
CA PHE A 137 2.54 -1.45 -12.94
C PHE A 137 2.14 -1.39 -14.41
N SER A 138 0.86 -1.62 -14.69
CA SER A 138 0.29 -1.55 -16.03
C SER A 138 -1.13 -1.00 -16.00
N PRO A 139 -1.65 -0.46 -17.11
CA PRO A 139 -3.03 0.03 -17.19
C PRO A 139 -4.11 -1.00 -16.86
N ASP A 140 -3.83 -2.29 -17.02
CA ASP A 140 -4.79 -3.38 -16.77
C ASP A 140 -4.89 -3.77 -15.28
N MET A 141 -4.10 -3.15 -14.39
CA MET A 141 -4.14 -3.43 -12.96
C MET A 141 -5.26 -2.67 -12.26
N ILE A 142 -5.81 -3.28 -11.21
CA ILE A 142 -6.90 -2.73 -10.41
C ILE A 142 -6.54 -2.53 -8.93
N LEU A 143 -5.26 -2.30 -8.62
CA LEU A 143 -4.77 -2.12 -7.26
C LEU A 143 -5.45 -0.91 -6.61
N THR A 144 -5.96 -1.09 -5.40
CA THR A 144 -6.47 -0.04 -4.52
C THR A 144 -5.41 0.36 -3.49
N ASP A 145 -4.64 -0.60 -2.99
CA ASP A 145 -3.68 -0.40 -1.91
C ASP A 145 -2.32 -1.01 -2.26
N VAL A 146 -1.28 -0.18 -2.17
CA VAL A 146 0.12 -0.58 -2.36
C VAL A 146 0.93 -0.14 -1.17
N TYR A 147 1.35 -1.11 -0.35
CA TYR A 147 2.18 -0.88 0.85
C TYR A 147 3.53 -1.55 0.65
N PHE A 148 4.55 -0.74 0.35
CA PHE A 148 5.96 -1.17 0.27
C PHE A 148 6.84 -0.51 1.33
N ASP A 149 6.23 0.16 2.31
CA ASP A 149 6.96 0.84 3.37
C ASP A 149 7.83 -0.10 4.21
N ASN A 150 8.84 0.44 4.90
CA ASN A 150 9.74 -0.31 5.77
C ASN A 150 10.42 -1.48 5.04
N ASN A 151 11.15 -1.16 3.98
CA ASN A 151 11.98 -2.09 3.21
C ASN A 151 13.33 -1.44 2.88
N MET A 152 14.12 -2.04 1.99
CA MET A 152 15.40 -1.52 1.49
C MET A 152 15.33 -1.19 -0.01
N LEU A 153 14.15 -0.77 -0.51
CA LEU A 153 13.95 -0.45 -1.92
C LEU A 153 14.72 0.83 -2.29
N THR A 154 15.24 0.88 -3.50
CA THR A 154 16.14 1.92 -4.02
C THR A 154 15.68 2.44 -5.38
N GLY A 155 16.34 3.47 -5.90
CA GLY A 155 16.05 4.02 -7.23
C GLY A 155 14.75 4.83 -7.27
N PRO A 156 14.33 5.29 -8.47
CA PRO A 156 13.15 6.13 -8.62
C PRO A 156 11.84 5.37 -8.40
N ILE A 157 10.80 6.10 -8.00
CA ILE A 157 9.43 5.61 -8.12
C ILE A 157 9.09 5.53 -9.62
N PRO A 158 8.66 4.36 -10.14
CA PRO A 158 8.40 4.17 -11.56
C PRO A 158 7.26 5.03 -12.07
N SER A 159 7.36 5.50 -13.31
CA SER A 159 6.35 6.37 -13.91
C SER A 159 5.05 5.61 -14.23
N SER A 160 5.17 4.31 -14.47
CA SER A 160 4.07 3.38 -14.70
C SER A 160 3.12 3.25 -13.52
N LEU A 161 3.52 3.62 -12.30
CA LEU A 161 2.62 3.70 -11.15
C LEU A 161 1.42 4.64 -11.43
N GLY A 162 1.63 5.68 -12.23
CA GLY A 162 0.58 6.61 -12.65
C GLY A 162 -0.46 6.01 -13.61
N TYR A 163 -0.29 4.75 -14.06
CA TYR A 163 -1.28 4.04 -14.88
C TYR A 163 -2.38 3.38 -14.04
N VAL A 164 -2.13 3.12 -12.76
CA VAL A 164 -3.07 2.42 -11.88
C VAL A 164 -4.05 3.42 -11.27
N GLN A 165 -4.99 3.91 -12.08
CA GLN A 165 -5.92 4.98 -11.70
C GLN A 165 -6.98 4.56 -10.66
N THR A 166 -6.96 3.29 -10.26
CA THR A 166 -7.78 2.70 -9.19
C THR A 166 -7.15 2.86 -7.80
N LEU A 167 -5.90 3.33 -7.71
CA LEU A 167 -5.13 3.41 -6.47
C LEU A 167 -5.70 4.47 -5.53
N GLN A 168 -5.93 4.07 -4.28
CA GLN A 168 -6.45 4.91 -3.19
C GLN A 168 -5.38 5.15 -2.13
N VAL A 169 -4.61 4.12 -1.76
CA VAL A 169 -3.55 4.25 -0.76
C VAL A 169 -2.20 3.85 -1.33
N LEU A 170 -1.22 4.74 -1.18
CA LEU A 170 0.17 4.49 -1.57
C LEU A 170 1.11 4.79 -0.40
N ARG A 171 1.77 3.75 0.11
CA ARG A 171 2.78 3.86 1.17
C ARG A 171 4.11 3.31 0.70
N LEU A 172 5.08 4.21 0.53
CA LEU A 172 6.45 3.91 0.11
C LEU A 172 7.48 4.41 1.14
N ASP A 173 7.02 4.79 2.33
CA ASP A 173 7.83 5.41 3.36
C ASP A 173 8.90 4.46 3.95
N SER A 174 9.97 5.01 4.52
CA SER A 174 11.03 4.24 5.16
C SER A 174 11.68 3.21 4.22
N ASN A 175 12.24 3.72 3.12
CA ASN A 175 13.03 3.00 2.13
C ASN A 175 14.27 3.86 1.77
N ALA A 176 14.99 3.48 0.71
CA ALA A 176 16.08 4.25 0.12
C ALA A 176 15.73 4.71 -1.31
N LEU A 177 14.45 4.99 -1.59
CA LEU A 177 14.01 5.49 -2.90
C LEU A 177 14.66 6.84 -3.18
N SER A 178 15.03 7.08 -4.43
CA SER A 178 15.84 8.22 -4.86
C SER A 178 15.29 8.87 -6.14
N GLY A 179 15.99 9.87 -6.67
CA GLY A 179 15.53 10.60 -7.85
C GLY A 179 14.39 11.56 -7.53
N GLN A 180 13.69 12.04 -8.55
CA GLN A 180 12.62 13.01 -8.39
C GLN A 180 11.31 12.34 -7.96
N VAL A 181 10.52 13.06 -7.16
CA VAL A 181 9.14 12.67 -6.87
C VAL A 181 8.33 12.73 -8.18
N PRO A 182 7.71 11.62 -8.62
CA PRO A 182 7.11 11.54 -9.95
C PRO A 182 5.97 12.52 -10.18
N SER A 183 5.99 13.20 -11.33
CA SER A 183 4.91 14.12 -11.74
C SER A 183 3.63 13.39 -12.17
N ASN A 184 3.74 12.10 -12.56
CA ASN A 184 2.62 11.25 -12.98
C ASN A 184 1.67 10.85 -11.83
N LEU A 185 2.03 11.07 -10.55
CA LEU A 185 1.08 10.90 -9.43
C LEU A 185 -0.15 11.79 -9.58
N LYS A 186 -0.07 12.89 -10.35
CA LYS A 186 -1.21 13.72 -10.72
C LYS A 186 -2.35 12.97 -11.41
N ASN A 187 -2.09 11.78 -11.96
CA ASN A 187 -3.10 10.96 -12.64
C ASN A 187 -3.93 10.11 -11.67
N LEU A 188 -3.50 9.98 -10.41
CA LEU A 188 -4.15 9.17 -9.39
C LEU A 188 -5.29 9.95 -8.71
N MET A 189 -6.31 10.29 -9.49
CA MET A 189 -7.36 11.24 -9.10
C MET A 189 -8.21 10.81 -7.89
N ILE A 190 -8.20 9.53 -7.55
CA ILE A 190 -8.90 8.96 -6.40
C ILE A 190 -7.96 8.58 -5.25
N LEU A 191 -6.69 8.97 -5.31
CA LEU A 191 -5.73 8.75 -4.23
C LEU A 191 -6.20 9.52 -2.98
N THR A 192 -6.39 8.79 -1.89
CA THR A 192 -6.83 9.31 -0.59
C THR A 192 -5.65 9.46 0.36
N GLU A 193 -4.69 8.55 0.34
CA GLU A 193 -3.52 8.59 1.23
C GLU A 193 -2.22 8.38 0.46
N LEU A 194 -1.26 9.25 0.73
CA LEU A 194 0.09 9.19 0.19
C LEU A 194 1.14 9.38 1.29
N ASN A 195 1.99 8.38 1.49
CA ASN A 195 3.15 8.46 2.38
C ASN A 195 4.46 8.16 1.65
N LEU A 196 5.33 9.16 1.54
CA LEU A 196 6.65 9.07 0.90
C LEU A 196 7.82 9.36 1.86
N SER A 197 7.53 9.45 3.16
CA SER A 197 8.48 9.90 4.19
C SER A 197 9.73 9.05 4.27
N ASN A 198 10.82 9.63 4.77
CA ASN A 198 12.06 8.89 5.08
C ASN A 198 12.59 8.09 3.87
N ASN A 199 12.95 8.82 2.82
CA ASN A 199 13.55 8.32 1.58
C ASN A 199 14.68 9.27 1.15
N SER A 200 15.42 8.92 0.10
CA SER A 200 16.58 9.66 -0.42
C SER A 200 16.27 10.44 -1.71
N PHE A 201 15.09 11.05 -1.81
CA PHE A 201 14.70 11.81 -3.00
C PHE A 201 15.66 12.98 -3.29
N GLU A 202 15.64 13.46 -4.53
CA GLU A 202 16.32 14.68 -4.90
C GLU A 202 15.57 15.90 -4.36
N SER A 203 16.32 16.94 -4.02
CA SER A 203 15.76 18.23 -3.63
C SER A 203 14.92 18.84 -4.74
N SER A 204 13.66 19.16 -4.45
CA SER A 204 12.73 19.79 -5.38
C SER A 204 11.73 20.68 -4.67
N PRO A 205 11.07 21.63 -5.37
CA PRO A 205 9.85 22.25 -4.88
C PRO A 205 8.74 21.21 -4.61
N ALA A 206 7.69 21.62 -3.90
CA ALA A 206 6.45 20.84 -3.82
C ALA A 206 5.92 20.51 -5.24
N PRO A 207 5.66 19.23 -5.57
CA PRO A 207 5.09 18.85 -6.86
C PRO A 207 3.71 19.45 -7.11
N ASP A 208 3.39 19.74 -8.38
CA ASP A 208 2.11 20.35 -8.79
C ASP A 208 0.87 19.56 -8.35
N TRP A 209 0.99 18.24 -8.14
CA TRP A 209 -0.12 17.41 -7.69
C TRP A 209 -0.52 17.67 -6.22
N PHE A 210 0.30 18.36 -5.41
CA PHE A 210 -0.12 18.87 -4.09
C PHE A 210 -1.43 19.67 -4.15
N SER A 211 -1.73 20.26 -5.30
CA SER A 211 -2.90 21.12 -5.52
C SER A 211 -3.97 20.52 -6.43
N ASN A 212 -3.80 19.28 -6.90
CA ASN A 212 -4.59 18.70 -8.00
C ASN A 212 -5.05 17.25 -7.76
N LEU A 213 -4.95 16.74 -6.53
CA LEU A 213 -5.51 15.44 -6.12
C LEU A 213 -6.80 15.67 -5.32
N PRO A 214 -7.99 15.62 -5.95
CA PRO A 214 -9.24 16.09 -5.33
C PRO A 214 -9.73 15.18 -4.20
N SER A 215 -9.31 13.91 -4.18
CA SER A 215 -9.74 12.91 -3.19
C SER A 215 -8.78 12.77 -2.01
N LEU A 216 -7.67 13.52 -2.00
CA LEU A 216 -6.61 13.37 -1.01
C LEU A 216 -7.10 13.77 0.37
N THR A 217 -6.98 12.84 1.33
CA THR A 217 -7.31 13.03 2.74
C THR A 217 -6.06 13.19 3.58
N THR A 218 -5.01 12.42 3.28
CA THR A 218 -3.79 12.35 4.08
C THR A 218 -2.54 12.44 3.19
N LEU A 219 -1.73 13.47 3.43
CA LEU A 219 -0.43 13.64 2.79
C LEU A 219 0.68 13.61 3.83
N VAL A 220 1.61 12.66 3.69
CA VAL A 220 2.75 12.50 4.59
C VAL A 220 4.05 12.44 3.78
N ILE A 221 4.88 13.46 3.89
CA ILE A 221 6.21 13.50 3.29
C ILE A 221 7.15 14.15 4.31
N GLU A 222 7.49 13.39 5.35
CA GLU A 222 8.38 13.82 6.42
C GLU A 222 9.82 13.38 6.16
N TYR A 223 10.79 14.09 6.72
CA TYR A 223 12.22 13.77 6.55
C TYR A 223 12.61 13.69 5.07
N GLY A 224 12.20 14.69 4.31
CA GLY A 224 12.42 14.79 2.88
C GLY A 224 13.22 16.04 2.51
N PRO A 225 13.62 16.16 1.23
CA PRO A 225 14.38 17.30 0.75
C PRO A 225 13.50 18.37 0.10
N LEU A 226 12.17 18.37 0.32
CA LEU A 226 11.27 19.29 -0.38
C LEU A 226 11.51 20.74 0.07
N MET A 227 11.52 21.66 -0.88
CA MET A 227 11.86 23.07 -0.65
C MET A 227 10.89 24.05 -1.31
N GLY A 228 11.21 25.35 -1.22
CA GLY A 228 10.36 26.42 -1.72
C GLY A 228 9.13 26.63 -0.85
N THR A 229 8.07 27.23 -1.40
CA THR A 229 6.84 27.52 -0.67
C THR A 229 5.84 26.36 -0.77
N ILE A 230 5.07 26.13 0.30
CA ILE A 230 3.94 25.20 0.26
C ILE A 230 2.80 25.84 -0.56
N PRO A 231 2.29 25.18 -1.62
CA PRO A 231 1.19 25.71 -2.41
C PRO A 231 -0.08 25.81 -1.56
N GLY A 232 -0.57 27.02 -1.26
CA GLY A 232 -1.72 27.22 -0.37
C GLY A 232 -3.02 26.52 -0.82
N LYS A 233 -3.14 26.20 -2.12
CA LYS A 233 -4.27 25.46 -2.68
C LYS A 233 -4.39 24.04 -2.10
N ILE A 234 -3.32 23.43 -1.58
CA ILE A 234 -3.41 22.13 -0.90
C ILE A 234 -4.44 22.17 0.23
N PHE A 235 -4.43 23.23 1.04
CA PHE A 235 -5.33 23.36 2.19
C PHE A 235 -6.81 23.53 1.80
N SER A 236 -7.10 23.74 0.51
CA SER A 236 -8.46 23.88 -0.03
C SER A 236 -9.02 22.62 -0.68
N LEU A 237 -8.26 21.52 -0.69
CA LEU A 237 -8.74 20.23 -1.22
C LEU A 237 -9.91 19.71 -0.36
N PRO A 238 -11.03 19.29 -0.97
CA PRO A 238 -12.33 19.19 -0.29
C PRO A 238 -12.38 18.13 0.82
N HIS A 239 -11.58 17.08 0.72
CA HIS A 239 -11.53 15.97 1.67
C HIS A 239 -10.25 15.94 2.52
N LEU A 240 -9.42 16.98 2.42
CA LEU A 240 -8.12 16.98 3.07
C LEU A 240 -8.28 17.08 4.58
N GLN A 241 -7.66 16.14 5.29
CA GLN A 241 -7.73 15.97 6.73
C GLN A 241 -6.37 16.21 7.39
N GLN A 242 -5.29 15.69 6.80
CA GLN A 242 -3.96 15.73 7.40
C GLN A 242 -2.88 16.09 6.37
N VAL A 243 -2.01 17.02 6.75
CA VAL A 243 -0.79 17.38 6.01
C VAL A 243 0.39 17.31 6.95
N MET A 244 1.30 16.37 6.71
CA MET A 244 2.48 16.12 7.53
C MET A 244 3.73 16.27 6.68
N LEU A 245 4.42 17.39 6.82
CA LEU A 245 5.59 17.78 6.02
C LEU A 245 6.77 18.20 6.91
N ARG A 246 6.83 17.68 8.14
CA ARG A 246 7.92 18.02 9.07
C ARG A 246 9.29 17.59 8.53
N ASN A 247 10.35 18.25 9.00
CA ASN A 247 11.72 17.92 8.62
C ASN A 247 11.92 17.93 7.09
N ASN A 248 11.54 19.05 6.46
CA ASN A 248 11.85 19.37 5.06
C ASN A 248 12.60 20.72 5.01
N ALA A 249 12.73 21.30 3.81
CA ALA A 249 13.34 22.61 3.58
C ALA A 249 12.32 23.65 3.06
N PHE A 250 11.03 23.50 3.39
CA PHE A 250 10.01 24.48 3.01
C PHE A 250 10.32 25.85 3.62
N SER A 251 10.15 26.91 2.85
CA SER A 251 10.56 28.27 3.22
C SER A 251 9.56 29.33 2.74
N GLY A 252 9.81 30.57 3.16
CA GLY A 252 8.97 31.72 2.80
C GLY A 252 7.69 31.77 3.63
N SER A 253 6.57 32.14 2.97
CA SER A 253 5.29 32.36 3.63
C SER A 253 4.37 31.15 3.54
N LEU A 254 3.88 30.67 4.69
CA LEU A 254 2.78 29.73 4.76
C LEU A 254 1.45 30.47 4.59
N ASN A 255 0.72 30.16 3.53
CA ASN A 255 -0.55 30.82 3.20
C ASN A 255 -1.72 29.85 3.40
N ILE A 256 -2.49 30.05 4.47
CA ILE A 256 -3.71 29.31 4.78
C ILE A 256 -4.85 30.34 4.83
N THR A 257 -5.38 30.69 3.66
CA THR A 257 -6.29 31.83 3.50
C THR A 257 -7.75 31.42 3.45
N THR A 258 -8.42 31.55 2.30
CA THR A 258 -9.84 31.28 2.14
C THR A 258 -10.06 29.92 1.49
N GLY A 259 -11.21 29.30 1.78
CA GLY A 259 -11.57 28.00 1.20
C GLY A 259 -10.81 26.82 1.81
N VAL A 260 -10.30 26.95 3.05
CA VAL A 260 -9.69 25.84 3.77
C VAL A 260 -10.72 24.71 3.93
N SER A 261 -10.28 23.47 3.68
CA SER A 261 -11.08 22.27 3.87
C SER A 261 -11.71 22.24 5.26
N ALA A 262 -13.01 21.97 5.31
CA ALA A 262 -13.72 21.81 6.57
C ALA A 262 -13.27 20.54 7.34
N GLU A 263 -12.64 19.59 6.65
CA GLU A 263 -12.16 18.33 7.22
C GLU A 263 -10.71 18.42 7.74
N LEU A 264 -9.98 19.52 7.47
CA LEU A 264 -8.55 19.63 7.77
C LEU A 264 -8.30 19.74 9.27
N THR A 265 -7.83 18.67 9.91
CA THR A 265 -7.63 18.57 11.37
C THR A 265 -6.19 18.75 11.82
N LEU A 266 -5.22 18.42 10.97
CA LEU A 266 -3.80 18.45 11.30
C LEU A 266 -2.95 19.01 10.16
N VAL A 267 -2.12 19.99 10.49
CA VAL A 267 -1.03 20.49 9.65
C VAL A 267 0.26 20.48 10.48
N ASP A 268 1.12 19.50 10.25
CA ASP A 268 2.45 19.40 10.86
C ASP A 268 3.53 19.87 9.88
N LEU A 269 4.13 21.02 10.19
CA LEU A 269 5.18 21.67 9.39
C LEU A 269 6.43 21.92 10.25
N GLN A 270 6.63 21.15 11.32
CA GLN A 270 7.78 21.32 12.21
C GLN A 270 9.11 21.18 11.47
N ASP A 271 10.15 21.80 12.00
CA ASP A 271 11.54 21.67 11.50
C ASP A 271 11.65 21.93 9.99
N ASN A 272 11.20 23.11 9.57
CA ASN A 272 11.34 23.65 8.22
C ASN A 272 11.98 25.05 8.30
N ASN A 273 11.96 25.82 7.22
CA ASN A 273 12.53 27.17 7.12
C ASN A 273 11.46 28.26 6.86
N ILE A 274 10.23 28.06 7.37
CA ILE A 274 9.10 28.97 7.17
C ILE A 274 9.30 30.25 8.01
N SER A 275 9.28 31.41 7.36
CA SER A 275 9.59 32.70 7.98
C SER A 275 8.38 33.57 8.29
N SER A 276 7.25 33.32 7.64
CA SER A 276 6.01 34.09 7.85
C SER A 276 4.76 33.24 7.63
N ILE A 277 3.64 33.70 8.19
CA ILE A 277 2.33 33.06 8.01
C ILE A 277 1.29 34.10 7.63
N VAL A 278 0.41 33.75 6.70
CA VAL A 278 -0.77 34.53 6.33
C VAL A 278 -1.99 33.63 6.55
N LEU A 279 -2.79 33.97 7.55
CA LEU A 279 -4.03 33.27 7.87
C LEU A 279 -5.24 34.09 7.41
N GLY A 280 -6.17 33.45 6.69
CA GLY A 280 -7.45 34.03 6.29
C GLY A 280 -8.48 34.04 7.43
N TYR A 281 -9.56 34.82 7.28
CA TYR A 281 -10.68 34.82 8.20
C TYR A 281 -11.84 33.96 7.65
N PRO A 282 -12.49 33.11 8.48
CA PRO A 282 -12.13 32.79 9.86
C PRO A 282 -10.81 32.01 9.94
N TYR A 283 -10.03 32.25 11.00
CA TYR A 283 -8.72 31.61 11.19
C TYR A 283 -8.87 30.09 11.23
N TYR A 284 -7.89 29.38 10.64
CA TYR A 284 -7.75 27.93 10.82
C TYR A 284 -7.66 27.62 12.33
N ALA A 285 -8.67 26.93 12.85
CA ALA A 285 -8.85 26.68 14.29
C ALA A 285 -8.35 25.30 14.75
N ASN A 286 -7.92 24.46 13.81
CA ASN A 286 -7.43 23.11 14.07
C ASN A 286 -5.91 23.09 14.32
N THR A 287 -5.31 21.91 14.42
CA THR A 287 -3.92 21.75 14.87
C THR A 287 -2.94 22.19 13.78
N LEU A 288 -2.19 23.26 14.05
CA LEU A 288 -1.07 23.71 13.22
C LEU A 288 0.22 23.71 14.06
N MET A 289 1.21 22.95 13.62
CA MET A 289 2.49 22.78 14.32
C MET A 289 3.62 23.41 13.50
N LEU A 290 4.30 24.41 14.07
CA LEU A 290 5.36 25.19 13.41
C LEU A 290 6.68 25.18 14.17
N THR A 291 6.79 24.46 15.30
CA THR A 291 8.02 24.32 16.09
C THR A 291 9.24 24.06 15.19
N GLY A 292 10.38 24.72 15.46
CA GLY A 292 11.60 24.54 14.67
C GLY A 292 11.69 25.40 13.40
N ASN A 293 10.72 26.28 13.13
CA ASN A 293 10.77 27.24 12.01
C ASN A 293 11.19 28.66 12.47
N PRO A 294 11.85 29.47 11.61
CA PRO A 294 12.24 30.86 11.91
C PRO A 294 11.09 31.78 12.36
N ILE A 295 9.85 31.51 11.92
CA ILE A 295 8.65 32.24 12.37
C ILE A 295 8.45 32.19 13.90
N CYS A 296 8.95 31.13 14.55
CA CYS A 296 8.85 30.93 15.99
C CYS A 296 9.88 31.75 16.79
N GLU A 297 10.84 32.40 16.13
CA GLU A 297 11.87 33.22 16.78
C GLU A 297 11.53 34.71 16.78
N THR A 298 10.66 35.17 15.88
CA THR A 298 10.56 36.59 15.49
C THR A 298 9.21 37.26 15.78
N SER A 299 8.16 36.54 16.22
CA SER A 299 6.79 37.08 16.26
C SER A 299 6.06 37.03 17.62
N THR A 300 5.06 37.89 17.82
CA THR A 300 4.09 37.78 18.94
C THR A 300 3.03 36.69 18.72
N ILE A 301 2.97 36.09 17.52
CA ILE A 301 2.15 34.92 17.17
C ILE A 301 2.75 33.61 17.76
N ASN A 302 3.96 33.70 18.33
CA ASN A 302 4.79 32.64 18.91
C ASN A 302 4.12 31.69 19.93
N ALA A 303 2.98 32.02 20.52
CA ALA A 303 2.45 31.20 21.62
C ALA A 303 1.62 29.98 21.17
N THR A 304 0.86 30.07 20.07
CA THR A 304 -0.17 29.05 19.77
C THR A 304 0.35 27.90 18.90
N PHE A 305 1.08 28.21 17.83
CA PHE A 305 1.52 27.22 16.83
C PHE A 305 2.95 26.73 17.02
N CYS A 306 3.76 27.47 17.80
CA CYS A 306 5.18 27.21 18.01
C CYS A 306 5.50 26.56 19.36
N ARG A 307 4.48 26.20 20.14
CA ARG A 307 4.64 25.38 21.34
C ARG A 307 4.38 23.92 20.97
N VAL A 308 5.16 23.02 21.54
CA VAL A 308 4.88 21.58 21.49
C VAL A 308 3.50 21.37 22.08
N GLN A 309 2.51 21.16 21.23
CA GLN A 309 1.21 20.70 21.68
C GLN A 309 1.43 19.27 22.15
N GLN A 310 1.37 19.03 23.47
CA GLN A 310 1.36 17.67 23.99
C GLN A 310 0.16 16.97 23.35
N GLY A 311 0.44 16.10 22.38
CA GLY A 311 -0.56 15.59 21.46
C GLY A 311 -1.75 14.98 22.21
N ARG A 312 -2.96 15.38 21.83
CA ARG A 312 -4.01 14.37 21.74
C ARG A 312 -3.54 13.41 20.67
N LYS A 313 -3.28 12.16 21.06
CA LYS A 313 -3.13 11.06 20.09
C LYS A 313 -4.27 11.17 19.08
N PRO A 314 -4.00 11.00 17.77
CA PRO A 314 -5.09 10.76 16.83
C PRO A 314 -5.89 9.56 17.37
N LEU A 315 -7.21 9.76 17.49
CA LEU A 315 -8.17 8.70 17.81
C LEU A 315 -8.20 7.68 16.68
#